data_AF-K2Q2E0-F1
#
_entry.id   AF-K2Q2E0-F1
#
_cell.length_a   1.000
_cell.length_b   1.000
_cell.length_c   1.000
_cell.angle_alpha   90.00
_cell.angle_beta   90.00
_cell.angle_gamma   90.00
#
_symmetry.space_group_name_H-M   'P 1'
#
loop_
_entity.id
_entity.type
_entity.pdbx_description
1 polymer ?
#
loop_
_entity_poly.entity_id
_entity_poly.type
_entity_poly.pdbx_seq_one_letter_code
_entity_poly.pdbx_strand_id
1 'polypeptide(L)'
;MLRLLQHAFASGAGGPAASFFCDAAINAMTTLIQPLGEELALLPSGHPDGSRAGTAFGLTRHVTLPSQATIARIVAAERGRELAETAGAFARLAGAPSSFGLAAANLRRIVDRLQTPLC
;
A
#
# COMPACT_ATOMS: atom_id res chain seq x y z
N MET A 1 1.98 -3.15 -2.73
CA MET A 1 1.60 -4.55 -3.04
C MET A 1 2.19 -5.04 -4.36
N LEU A 2 1.68 -4.65 -5.55
CA LEU A 2 2.08 -5.26 -6.83
C LEU A 2 3.60 -5.24 -7.08
N ARG A 3 4.29 -4.16 -6.68
CA ARG A 3 5.76 -4.06 -6.81
C ARG A 3 6.51 -5.04 -5.90
N LEU A 4 5.97 -5.32 -4.71
CA LEU A 4 6.55 -6.29 -3.78
C LEU A 4 6.39 -7.71 -4.34
N LEU A 5 5.22 -8.02 -4.91
CA LEU A 5 4.99 -9.30 -5.62
C LEU A 5 5.91 -9.44 -6.84
N GLN A 6 6.02 -8.39 -7.66
CA GLN A 6 6.92 -8.41 -8.81
C GLN A 6 8.37 -8.69 -8.38
N HIS A 7 8.84 -8.05 -7.31
CA HIS A 7 10.18 -8.27 -6.79
C HIS A 7 10.33 -9.69 -6.20
N ALA A 8 9.34 -10.20 -5.48
CA ALA A 8 9.35 -11.57 -4.96
C ALA A 8 9.46 -12.62 -6.08
N PHE A 9 8.72 -12.43 -7.18
CA PHE A 9 8.78 -13.33 -8.33
C PHE A 9 10.07 -13.18 -9.16
N ALA A 10 10.62 -11.97 -9.26
CA ALA A 10 11.87 -11.71 -9.99
C ALA A 10 13.12 -12.24 -9.25
N SER A 11 13.09 -12.31 -7.92
CA SER A 11 14.23 -12.74 -7.09
C SER A 11 14.38 -14.26 -6.96
N GLY A 12 13.54 -15.04 -7.65
CA GLY A 12 13.53 -16.51 -7.59
C GLY A 12 12.67 -17.08 -6.46
N ALA A 13 11.91 -18.13 -6.76
CA ALA A 13 11.02 -18.77 -5.79
C ALA A 13 11.83 -19.46 -4.67
N GLY A 14 11.59 -19.08 -3.41
CA GLY A 14 12.13 -19.78 -2.23
C GLY A 14 13.17 -19.02 -1.40
N GLY A 15 13.61 -17.84 -1.81
CA GLY A 15 14.52 -17.02 -1.01
C GLY A 15 13.82 -16.31 0.18
N PRO A 16 14.53 -16.01 1.29
CA PRO A 16 13.97 -15.26 2.43
C PRO A 16 13.35 -13.92 2.04
N ALA A 17 13.94 -13.24 1.04
CA ALA A 17 13.40 -12.00 0.48
C ALA A 17 12.05 -12.21 -0.23
N ALA A 18 11.88 -13.30 -0.99
CA ALA A 18 10.65 -13.60 -1.70
C ALA A 18 9.49 -13.87 -0.72
N SER A 19 9.74 -14.68 0.30
CA SER A 19 8.77 -14.94 1.38
C SER A 19 8.34 -13.63 2.06
N PHE A 20 9.32 -12.82 2.45
CA PHE A 20 9.10 -11.55 3.12
C PHE A 20 8.27 -10.55 2.29
N PHE A 21 8.59 -10.41 1.00
CA PHE A 21 7.86 -9.49 0.12
C PHE A 21 6.46 -10.00 -0.24
N CYS A 22 6.26 -11.32 -0.35
CA CYS A 22 4.94 -11.92 -0.50
C CYS A 22 4.06 -11.66 0.73
N ASP A 23 4.59 -11.88 1.93
CA ASP A 23 3.87 -11.62 3.18
C ASP A 23 3.48 -10.15 3.31
N ALA A 24 4.41 -9.23 3.02
CA ALA A 24 4.13 -7.80 3.04
C ALA A 24 3.06 -7.41 1.98
N ALA A 25 3.10 -8.03 0.80
CA ALA A 25 2.11 -7.79 -0.24
C ALA A 25 0.71 -8.29 0.15
N ILE A 26 0.60 -9.52 0.66
CA ILE A 26 -0.67 -10.12 1.07
C ILE A 26 -1.29 -9.31 2.20
N ASN A 27 -0.50 -8.95 3.22
CA ASN A 27 -0.98 -8.10 4.31
C ASN A 27 -1.44 -6.73 3.81
N ALA A 28 -0.73 -6.14 2.85
CA ALA A 28 -1.18 -4.88 2.24
C ALA A 28 -2.50 -5.03 1.49
N MET A 29 -2.77 -6.16 0.85
CA MET A 29 -4.04 -6.38 0.14
C MET A 29 -5.23 -6.35 1.10
N THR A 30 -5.16 -7.17 2.15
CA THR A 30 -6.29 -7.45 3.04
C THR A 30 -6.52 -6.35 4.07
N THR A 31 -5.44 -5.72 4.55
CA THR A 31 -5.53 -4.74 5.64
C THR A 31 -5.60 -3.30 5.16
N LEU A 32 -5.24 -3.03 3.90
CA LEU A 32 -5.17 -1.67 3.36
C LEU A 32 -5.97 -1.55 2.07
N ILE A 33 -5.57 -2.26 1.02
CA ILE A 33 -6.05 -1.98 -0.34
C ILE A 33 -7.54 -2.29 -0.48
N GLN A 34 -7.99 -3.44 0.01
CA GLN A 34 -9.40 -3.80 -0.05
C GLN A 34 -10.30 -2.84 0.74
N PRO A 35 -10.13 -2.66 2.07
CA PRO A 35 -11.04 -1.82 2.85
C PRO A 35 -10.98 -0.34 2.43
N LEU A 36 -9.81 0.17 2.08
CA LEU A 36 -9.69 1.55 1.59
C LEU A 36 -10.30 1.70 0.19
N GLY A 37 -10.10 0.72 -0.69
CA GLY A 37 -10.64 0.75 -2.05
C GLY A 37 -12.16 0.70 -2.09
N GLU A 38 -12.78 -0.12 -1.22
CA GLU A 38 -14.24 -0.18 -1.05
C GLU A 38 -14.80 1.18 -0.62
N GLU A 39 -14.19 1.82 0.38
CA GLU A 39 -14.61 3.13 0.87
C GLU A 39 -14.40 4.24 -0.16
N LEU A 40 -13.26 4.26 -0.85
CA LEU A 40 -12.98 5.22 -1.92
C LEU A 40 -13.99 5.10 -3.07
N ALA A 41 -14.44 3.88 -3.39
CA ALA A 41 -15.43 3.65 -4.42
C ALA A 41 -16.82 4.20 -4.06
N LEU A 42 -17.10 4.41 -2.77
CA LEU A 42 -18.34 4.97 -2.27
C LEU A 42 -18.35 6.50 -2.24
N LEU A 43 -17.19 7.15 -2.35
CA LEU A 43 -17.10 8.61 -2.36
C LEU A 43 -17.88 9.21 -3.55
N PRO A 44 -18.45 10.40 -3.42
CA PRO A 44 -19.06 11.10 -4.55
C PRO A 44 -18.05 11.27 -5.70
N SER A 45 -18.48 11.06 -6.95
CA SER A 45 -17.63 11.26 -8.14
C SER A 45 -17.29 12.74 -8.39
N GLY A 46 -17.99 13.66 -7.71
CA GLY A 46 -17.99 15.09 -7.99
C GLY A 46 -18.96 15.50 -9.09
N HIS A 47 -19.71 14.56 -9.69
CA HIS A 47 -20.79 14.86 -10.62
C HIS A 47 -22.11 15.10 -9.86
N PRO A 48 -22.96 16.03 -10.34
CA PRO A 48 -24.22 16.38 -9.68
C PRO A 48 -25.33 15.32 -9.85
N ASP A 49 -25.04 14.22 -10.54
CA ASP A 49 -25.98 13.14 -10.87
C ASP A 49 -26.10 12.08 -9.77
N GLY A 50 -25.44 12.29 -8.62
CA GLY A 50 -25.43 11.34 -7.50
C GLY A 50 -24.55 10.11 -7.75
N SER A 51 -23.74 10.11 -8.82
CA SER A 51 -22.80 9.04 -9.09
C SER A 51 -21.67 9.01 -8.06
N ARG A 52 -21.13 7.80 -7.83
CA ARG A 52 -19.99 7.55 -6.96
C ARG A 52 -18.72 7.43 -7.79
N ALA A 53 -17.57 7.65 -7.16
CA ALA A 53 -16.25 7.53 -7.77
C ALA A 53 -16.03 6.14 -8.41
N GLY A 54 -16.72 5.11 -7.89
CA GLY A 54 -16.67 3.76 -8.43
C GLY A 54 -15.31 3.09 -8.22
N THR A 55 -15.10 1.93 -8.83
CA THR A 55 -13.85 1.18 -8.67
C THR A 55 -12.72 1.86 -9.45
N ALA A 56 -12.03 2.82 -8.81
CA ALA A 56 -10.84 3.43 -9.40
C ALA A 56 -9.59 2.59 -9.09
N PHE A 57 -9.23 1.66 -9.99
CA PHE A 57 -7.88 1.07 -10.04
C PHE A 57 -7.14 1.60 -11.27
N GLY A 58 -6.56 2.79 -11.15
CA GLY A 58 -5.64 3.33 -12.16
C GLY A 58 -4.19 3.01 -11.80
N LEU A 59 -3.53 2.14 -12.57
CA LEU A 59 -2.09 1.91 -12.49
C LEU A 59 -1.33 3.05 -13.19
N THR A 60 -1.29 4.24 -12.58
CA THR A 60 -0.92 5.46 -13.33
C THR A 60 0.58 5.77 -13.44
N ARG A 61 1.50 4.98 -12.85
CA ARG A 61 2.94 5.00 -13.22
C ARG A 61 3.73 3.85 -12.58
N HIS A 62 4.44 3.10 -13.43
CA HIS A 62 5.34 2.02 -13.05
C HIS A 62 6.76 2.54 -12.82
N VAL A 63 7.24 2.46 -11.59
CA VAL A 63 8.68 2.44 -11.29
C VAL A 63 8.93 1.10 -10.62
N THR A 64 9.68 0.22 -11.28
CA THR A 64 10.09 -1.08 -10.73
C THR A 64 10.92 -0.87 -9.47
N LEU A 65 10.77 -1.77 -8.49
CA LEU A 65 11.71 -1.77 -7.36
C LEU A 65 13.10 -2.16 -7.88
N PRO A 66 14.17 -1.58 -7.32
CA PRO A 66 15.54 -2.00 -7.62
C PRO A 66 15.74 -3.51 -7.44
N SER A 67 16.64 -4.12 -8.21
CA SER A 67 16.91 -5.56 -8.14
C SER A 67 17.59 -5.98 -6.83
N GLN A 68 18.36 -5.09 -6.20
CA GLN A 68 18.97 -5.37 -4.90
C GLN A 68 17.92 -5.32 -3.79
N ALA A 69 17.74 -6.43 -3.08
CA ALA A 69 16.72 -6.59 -2.04
C ALA A 69 16.81 -5.51 -0.95
N THR A 70 18.01 -5.15 -0.50
CA THR A 70 18.21 -4.09 0.50
C THR A 70 17.72 -2.73 0.02
N ILE A 71 18.05 -2.36 -1.23
CA ILE A 71 17.60 -1.09 -1.82
C ILE A 71 16.08 -1.13 -2.07
N ALA A 72 15.55 -2.25 -2.55
CA ALA A 72 14.10 -2.46 -2.73
C ALA A 72 13.32 -2.28 -1.43
N ARG A 73 13.86 -2.79 -0.30
CA ARG A 73 13.28 -2.60 1.03
C ARG A 73 13.28 -1.15 1.47
N ILE A 74 14.39 -0.44 1.30
CA ILE A 74 14.51 0.99 1.64
C ILE A 74 13.46 1.78 0.87
N VAL A 75 13.42 1.62 -0.46
CA VAL A 75 12.46 2.31 -1.32
C VAL A 75 11.01 1.95 -0.94
N ALA A 76 10.73 0.68 -0.65
CA ALA A 76 9.40 0.26 -0.23
C ALA A 76 8.98 0.88 1.13
N ALA A 77 9.91 0.96 2.09
CA ALA A 77 9.67 1.58 3.40
C ALA A 77 9.45 3.09 3.29
N GLU A 78 10.25 3.79 2.48
CA GLU A 78 10.09 5.22 2.21
C GLU A 78 8.72 5.53 1.59
N ARG A 79 8.35 4.81 0.52
CA ARG A 79 7.04 4.99 -0.12
C ARG A 79 5.89 4.59 0.79
N GLY A 80 6.06 3.56 1.61
CA GLY A 80 5.08 3.18 2.62
C GLY A 80 4.87 4.29 3.67
N ARG A 81 5.94 4.98 4.08
CA ARG A 81 5.89 6.10 5.03
C ARG A 81 5.17 7.30 4.44
N GLU A 82 5.53 7.71 3.21
CA GLU A 82 4.86 8.81 2.49
C GLU A 82 3.34 8.55 2.37
N LEU A 83 2.95 7.31 2.05
CA LEU A 83 1.55 6.91 1.97
C LEU A 83 0.87 6.93 3.34
N ALA A 84 1.56 6.50 4.40
CA ALA A 84 1.01 6.52 5.76
C ALA A 84 0.77 7.95 6.26
N GLU A 85 1.68 8.87 5.94
CA GLU A 85 1.56 10.29 6.25
C GLU A 85 0.39 10.92 5.49
N THR A 86 0.27 10.61 4.19
CA THR A 86 -0.83 11.07 3.35
C THR A 86 -2.19 10.58 3.87
N ALA A 87 -2.32 9.27 4.15
CA ALA A 87 -3.53 8.69 4.74
C ALA A 87 -3.85 9.31 6.11
N GLY A 88 -2.83 9.54 6.94
CA GLY A 88 -2.98 10.20 8.23
C GLY A 88 -3.41 11.67 8.12
N ALA A 89 -3.01 12.37 7.06
CA ALA A 89 -3.49 13.73 6.78
C ALA A 89 -4.98 13.72 6.39
N PHE A 90 -5.40 12.80 5.51
CA PHE A 90 -6.81 12.64 5.16
C PHE A 90 -7.68 12.27 6.36
N ALA A 91 -7.19 11.41 7.24
CA ALA A 91 -7.90 11.01 8.46
C ALA A 91 -8.20 12.18 9.42
N ARG A 92 -7.49 13.31 9.30
CA ARG A 92 -7.73 14.52 10.11
C ARG A 92 -8.78 15.46 9.51
N LEU A 93 -9.24 15.23 8.29
CA LEU A 93 -10.29 16.05 7.67
C LEU A 93 -11.64 15.76 8.33
N ALA A 94 -12.46 16.80 8.51
CA ALA A 94 -13.81 16.65 9.03
C ALA A 94 -14.66 15.79 8.08
N GLY A 95 -15.32 14.77 8.62
CA GLY A 95 -16.14 13.84 7.82
C GLY A 95 -15.34 12.80 7.03
N ALA A 96 -14.02 12.68 7.25
CA ALA A 96 -13.23 11.63 6.63
C ALA A 96 -13.66 10.23 7.14
N PRO A 97 -13.77 9.24 6.23
CA PRO A 97 -13.96 7.84 6.62
C PRO A 97 -12.88 7.35 7.60
N SER A 98 -13.30 6.57 8.60
CA SER A 98 -12.39 5.99 9.61
C SER A 98 -11.35 5.03 8.99
N SER A 99 -11.62 4.52 7.80
CA SER A 99 -10.72 3.68 7.01
C SER A 99 -9.40 4.37 6.67
N PHE A 100 -9.35 5.71 6.56
CA PHE A 100 -8.09 6.43 6.37
C PHE A 100 -7.16 6.33 7.59
N GLY A 101 -7.73 6.36 8.80
CA GLY A 101 -6.97 6.17 10.04
C GLY A 101 -6.42 4.75 10.16
N LEU A 102 -7.25 3.75 9.85
CA LEU A 102 -6.84 2.35 9.80
C LEU A 102 -5.76 2.10 8.74
N ALA A 103 -5.92 2.70 7.55
CA ALA A 103 -4.96 2.64 6.46
C ALA A 103 -3.59 3.20 6.89
N ALA A 104 -3.57 4.36 7.53
CA ALA A 104 -2.35 4.97 8.06
C ALA A 104 -1.66 4.07 9.10
N ALA A 105 -2.43 3.49 10.04
CA ALA A 105 -1.90 2.59 11.05
C ALA A 105 -1.35 1.27 10.45
N ASN A 106 -2.05 0.67 9.49
CA ASN A 106 -1.63 -0.55 8.83
C ASN A 106 -0.38 -0.33 7.96
N LEU A 107 -0.29 0.81 7.25
CA LEU A 107 0.91 1.19 6.51
C LEU A 107 2.12 1.35 7.42
N ARG A 108 1.98 1.99 8.58
CA ARG A 108 3.07 2.10 9.57
C ARG A 108 3.56 0.73 10.02
N ARG A 109 2.65 -0.19 10.36
CA ARG A 109 3.02 -1.58 10.71
C ARG A 109 3.78 -2.29 9.59
N ILE A 110 3.38 -2.10 8.33
CA ILE A 110 4.10 -2.67 7.18
C ILE A 110 5.50 -2.05 7.05
N VAL A 111 5.62 -0.72 7.17
CA VAL A 111 6.90 0.00 7.13
C VAL A 111 7.85 -0.47 8.22
N ASP A 112 7.37 -0.61 9.45
CA ASP A 112 8.20 -1.07 10.58
C ASP A 112 8.78 -2.46 10.29
N ARG A 113 7.99 -3.38 9.73
CA ARG A 113 8.46 -4.70 9.30
C ARG A 113 9.47 -4.61 8.15
N LEU A 114 9.24 -3.74 7.16
CA LEU A 114 10.17 -3.48 6.05
C LEU A 114 11.55 -2.99 6.52
N GLN A 115 11.64 -2.40 7.72
CA GLN A 115 12.88 -1.90 8.30
C GLN A 115 13.58 -2.89 9.26
N THR A 116 12.90 -3.96 9.71
CA THR A 116 13.50 -4.97 10.59
C THR A 116 14.56 -5.82 9.85
N PRO A 117 15.81 -5.95 10.31
CA PRO A 117 16.82 -6.78 9.67
C PRO A 117 16.33 -8.21 9.45
N LEU A 118 16.65 -8.82 8.30
CA LEU A 118 16.41 -10.26 8.08
C LEU A 118 17.51 -11.00 8.85
N CYS A 119 17.14 -11.73 9.89
CA CYS A 119 18.05 -12.66 10.58
C CYS A 119 18.36 -13.88 9.71
#